data_AF-A0A844ZB75-F1
#
_entry.id   AF-A0A844ZB75-F1
#
_cell.length_a   1.000
_cell.length_b   1.000
_cell.length_c   1.000
_cell.angle_alpha   90.00
_cell.angle_beta   90.00
_cell.angle_gamma   90.00
#
_symmetry.space_group_name_H-M   'P 1'
#
loop_
_entity.id
_entity.type
_entity.pdbx_description
1 polymer ?
#
loop_
_entity_poly.entity_id
_entity_poly.type
_entity_poly.pdbx_seq_one_letter_code
_entity_poly.pdbx_strand_id
1 'polypeptide(L)'
;MAAADWNAGVEETRVVQQQLARFADVCQMYAPKYRQITLRGTSGQIPRAEIVPAFRTAYGDVVDAWNYYLANHNNGRGVILIGHSQGSRMLTQLIKTEIDGEPVQNLIVAAYLNGTSVLVPEGEVVGGDFQTMPLCTDMGETGCIVAYRSFRNTLGPVNDYAATSRPGMAIACVNPAAPAGGEALLHSYLTTAALMGGPVPEWTTDGRTIDTPFASVPGLLTGECVSNERGQYLTIRIKADPDDARTDDITGDIYTDGEINPDMGLHLIDVNLVMGNLLDLARTQSNAWLIREAD
;
A
#
# COMPACT_ATOMS: atom_id res chain seq x y z
N MET A 1 10.44 19.84 9.69
CA MET A 1 9.05 19.33 9.67
C MET A 1 8.83 18.40 8.49
N ALA A 2 9.24 18.81 7.29
CA ALA A 2 9.75 17.88 6.28
C ALA A 2 11.27 17.76 6.49
N ALA A 3 11.81 16.55 6.52
CA ALA A 3 13.24 16.34 6.74
C ALA A 3 13.70 15.09 5.99
N ALA A 4 14.54 15.31 4.99
CA ALA A 4 15.31 14.33 4.28
C ALA A 4 16.55 15.09 3.81
N ASP A 5 17.75 14.63 4.16
CA ASP A 5 18.93 15.01 3.39
C ASP A 5 18.92 14.23 2.05
N TRP A 6 19.81 14.52 1.13
CA TRP A 6 19.84 13.78 -0.15
C TRP A 6 20.63 12.47 -0.07
N ASN A 7 21.04 12.04 1.12
CA ASN A 7 21.78 10.80 1.34
C ASN A 7 20.84 9.71 1.87
N ALA A 8 20.73 8.56 1.21
CA ALA A 8 19.89 7.48 1.72
C ALA A 8 20.42 6.97 3.07
N GLY A 9 19.59 7.03 4.11
CA GLY A 9 19.88 6.48 5.42
C GLY A 9 19.35 5.06 5.58
N VAL A 10 19.51 4.54 6.80
CA VAL A 10 19.02 3.20 7.18
C VAL A 10 17.50 3.10 7.12
N GLU A 11 16.79 4.20 7.42
CA GLU A 11 15.33 4.23 7.40
C GLU A 11 14.77 4.16 5.97
N GLU A 12 15.32 4.95 5.03
CA GLU A 12 14.92 4.86 3.62
C GLU A 12 15.23 3.49 3.04
N THR A 13 16.40 2.93 3.38
CA THR A 13 16.78 1.58 2.95
C THR A 13 15.80 0.53 3.47
N ARG A 14 15.41 0.61 4.75
CA ARG A 14 14.48 -0.33 5.37
C ARG A 14 13.09 -0.25 4.73
N VAL A 15 12.59 0.96 4.47
CA VAL A 15 11.28 1.13 3.81
C VAL A 15 11.32 0.55 2.39
N VAL A 16 12.38 0.83 1.61
CA VAL A 16 12.54 0.24 0.27
C VAL A 16 12.58 -1.28 0.34
N GLN A 17 13.35 -1.86 1.28
CA GLN A 17 13.40 -3.31 1.47
C GLN A 17 12.03 -3.92 1.78
N GLN A 18 11.23 -3.28 2.65
CA GLN A 18 9.94 -3.80 3.08
C GLN A 18 8.84 -3.65 2.01
N GLN A 19 8.81 -2.52 1.30
CA GLN A 19 7.64 -2.12 0.52
C GLN A 19 7.86 -2.11 -1.00
N LEU A 20 9.12 -2.10 -1.47
CA LEU A 20 9.44 -1.82 -2.88
C LEU A 20 10.39 -2.85 -3.51
N ALA A 21 11.40 -3.34 -2.76
CA ALA A 21 12.53 -4.06 -3.33
C ALA A 21 12.13 -5.33 -4.12
N ARG A 22 11.09 -6.04 -3.69
CA ARG A 22 10.63 -7.26 -4.38
C ARG A 22 10.01 -7.00 -5.76
N PHE A 23 9.55 -5.78 -6.03
CA PHE A 23 9.08 -5.41 -7.36
C PHE A 23 10.21 -5.41 -8.41
N ALA A 24 11.49 -5.45 -7.99
CA ALA A 24 12.61 -5.62 -8.93
C ALA A 24 12.55 -6.94 -9.72
N ASP A 25 11.77 -7.93 -9.25
CA ASP A 25 11.52 -9.18 -9.99
C ASP A 25 10.63 -8.99 -11.23
N VAL A 26 9.97 -7.83 -11.35
CA VAL A 26 8.98 -7.53 -12.39
C VAL A 26 9.31 -6.22 -13.12
N CYS A 27 9.75 -5.21 -12.37
CA CYS A 27 9.87 -3.83 -12.81
C CYS A 27 11.32 -3.33 -12.74
N GLN A 28 11.64 -2.36 -13.59
CA GLN A 28 12.82 -1.52 -13.36
C GLN A 28 12.48 -0.49 -12.28
N MET A 29 13.27 -0.47 -11.20
CA MET A 29 12.90 0.25 -9.98
C MET A 29 13.39 1.69 -9.96
N TYR A 30 12.49 2.60 -9.59
CA TYR A 30 12.77 4.01 -9.31
C TYR A 30 12.12 4.37 -7.98
N ALA A 31 12.93 4.91 -7.05
CA ALA A 31 12.49 5.27 -5.70
C ALA A 31 12.87 6.74 -5.44
N PRO A 32 12.05 7.71 -5.87
CA PRO A 32 12.40 9.11 -5.70
C PRO A 32 12.41 9.49 -4.22
N LYS A 33 13.50 10.14 -3.79
CA LYS A 33 13.59 10.73 -2.46
C LYS A 33 12.89 12.08 -2.48
N TYR A 34 12.01 12.32 -1.51
CA TYR A 34 11.34 13.60 -1.33
C TYR A 34 11.35 14.00 0.14
N ARG A 35 11.13 15.28 0.41
CA ARG A 35 11.10 15.80 1.79
C ARG A 35 9.84 15.32 2.50
N GLN A 36 9.94 14.16 3.14
CA GLN A 36 8.83 13.50 3.82
C GLN A 36 8.48 14.21 5.14
N ILE A 37 7.18 14.30 5.44
CA ILE A 37 6.70 14.76 6.74
C ILE A 37 6.98 13.70 7.78
N THR A 38 7.72 14.07 8.82
CA THR A 38 8.07 13.19 9.95
C THR A 38 6.84 12.71 10.73
N LEU A 39 6.97 11.62 11.51
CA LEU A 39 5.90 11.13 12.40
C LEU A 39 5.38 12.22 13.35
N ARG A 40 6.27 13.08 13.87
CA ARG A 40 5.90 14.25 14.66
C ARG A 40 5.07 15.26 13.87
N GLY A 41 5.35 15.42 12.58
CA GLY A 41 4.54 16.26 11.69
C GLY A 41 3.16 15.68 11.40
N THR A 42 2.98 14.37 11.56
CA THR A 42 1.69 13.69 11.40
C THR A 42 0.96 13.43 12.71
N SER A 43 1.51 13.80 13.87
CA SER A 43 0.93 13.50 15.19
C SER A 43 -0.30 14.34 15.56
N GLY A 44 -0.72 15.28 14.70
CA GLY A 44 -1.78 16.25 15.00
C GLY A 44 -1.38 17.35 16.00
N GLN A 45 -0.16 17.29 16.55
CA GLN A 45 0.35 18.26 17.53
C GLN A 45 0.97 19.50 16.88
N ILE A 46 1.24 19.45 15.58
CA ILE A 46 1.77 20.60 14.82
C ILE A 46 0.61 21.34 14.16
N PRO A 47 0.55 22.69 14.26
CA PRO A 47 -0.49 23.48 13.61
C PRO A 47 -0.63 23.19 12.12
N ARG A 48 -1.85 23.07 11.63
CA ARG A 48 -2.14 22.82 10.20
C ARG A 48 -1.47 23.85 9.27
N ALA A 49 -1.39 25.10 9.70
CA ALA A 49 -0.75 26.18 8.96
C ALA A 49 0.75 25.93 8.68
N GLU A 50 1.41 25.14 9.53
CA GLU A 50 2.82 24.75 9.39
C GLU A 50 2.99 23.46 8.56
N ILE A 51 2.03 22.55 8.66
CA ILE A 51 2.05 21.26 7.95
C ILE A 51 1.72 21.40 6.46
N VAL A 52 0.77 22.28 6.09
CA VAL A 52 0.35 22.45 4.69
C VAL A 52 1.50 22.90 3.78
N PRO A 53 2.32 23.92 4.11
CA PRO A 53 3.47 24.30 3.28
C PRO A 53 4.50 23.19 3.14
N ALA A 54 4.70 22.39 4.20
CA ALA A 54 5.62 21.25 4.16
C ALA A 54 5.11 20.17 3.20
N PHE A 55 3.82 19.83 3.22
CA PHE A 55 3.21 18.92 2.25
C PHE A 55 3.30 19.44 0.82
N ARG A 56 3.10 20.75 0.60
CA ARG A 56 3.28 21.35 -0.73
C ARG A 56 4.70 21.19 -1.24
N THR A 57 5.67 21.36 -0.35
CA THR A 57 7.09 21.17 -0.67
C THR A 57 7.38 19.71 -1.03
N ALA A 58 6.90 18.77 -0.21
CA ALA A 58 7.01 17.33 -0.45
C ALA A 58 6.38 16.92 -1.80
N TYR A 59 5.19 17.45 -2.10
CA TYR A 59 4.51 17.20 -3.37
C TYR A 59 5.29 17.76 -4.56
N GLY A 60 5.86 18.96 -4.44
CA GLY A 60 6.72 19.55 -5.47
C GLY A 60 7.91 18.65 -5.82
N ASP A 61 8.59 18.08 -4.82
CA ASP A 61 9.68 17.12 -5.03
C ASP A 61 9.22 15.88 -5.82
N VAL A 62 8.01 15.38 -5.55
CA VAL A 62 7.43 14.22 -6.25
C VAL A 62 7.09 14.56 -7.70
N VAL A 63 6.52 15.74 -7.96
CA VAL A 63 6.25 16.22 -9.32
C VAL A 63 7.55 16.40 -10.11
N ASP A 64 8.57 17.02 -9.51
CA ASP A 64 9.88 17.20 -10.13
C ASP A 64 10.53 15.85 -10.47
N ALA A 65 10.45 14.88 -9.55
CA ALA A 65 10.95 13.53 -9.79
C ALA A 65 10.19 12.77 -10.89
N TRP A 66 8.85 12.89 -10.93
CA TRP A 66 8.01 12.31 -11.97
C TRP A 66 8.38 12.87 -13.35
N ASN A 67 8.45 14.20 -13.47
CA ASN A 67 8.82 14.87 -14.71
C ASN A 67 10.25 14.50 -15.16
N TYR A 68 11.18 14.42 -14.21
CA TYR A 68 12.55 14.00 -14.49
C TYR A 68 12.60 12.55 -14.99
N TYR A 69 11.85 11.63 -14.37
CA TYR A 69 11.73 10.24 -14.83
C TYR A 69 11.19 10.16 -16.25
N LEU A 70 10.08 10.85 -16.54
CA LEU A 70 9.48 10.86 -17.88
C LEU A 70 10.45 11.37 -18.95
N ALA A 71 11.19 12.45 -18.66
CA ALA A 71 12.10 13.07 -19.61
C ALA A 71 13.40 12.30 -19.83
N ASN A 72 13.91 11.59 -18.82
CA ASN A 72 15.28 11.05 -18.86
C ASN A 72 15.35 9.51 -18.81
N HIS A 73 14.30 8.84 -18.32
CA HIS A 73 14.36 7.42 -17.97
C HIS A 73 13.23 6.58 -18.55
N ASN A 74 12.03 7.15 -18.75
CA ASN A 74 10.86 6.36 -19.13
C ASN A 74 10.96 5.75 -20.52
N ASN A 75 11.41 6.51 -21.53
CA ASN A 75 11.55 6.05 -22.91
C ASN A 75 10.28 5.33 -23.47
N GLY A 76 9.09 5.80 -23.09
CA GLY A 76 7.81 5.23 -23.52
C GLY A 76 7.39 3.94 -22.81
N ARG A 77 8.09 3.51 -21.75
CA ARG A 77 7.71 2.32 -20.98
C ARG A 77 6.43 2.55 -20.17
N GLY A 78 5.72 1.46 -19.92
CA GLY A 78 4.64 1.42 -18.94
C GLY A 78 5.18 1.63 -17.52
N VAL A 79 4.36 2.27 -16.68
CA VAL A 79 4.70 2.66 -15.30
C VAL A 79 3.70 2.05 -14.32
N ILE A 80 4.22 1.43 -13.26
CA ILE A 80 3.44 1.11 -12.07
C ILE A 80 3.81 2.10 -10.97
N LEU A 81 2.82 2.83 -10.45
CA LEU A 81 3.00 3.77 -9.35
C LEU A 81 2.75 3.07 -8.02
N ILE A 82 3.72 3.05 -7.10
CA ILE A 82 3.62 2.31 -5.83
C ILE A 82 3.81 3.27 -4.66
N GLY A 83 2.80 3.33 -3.78
CA GLY A 83 2.82 4.13 -2.58
C GLY A 83 2.29 3.36 -1.38
N HIS A 84 2.78 3.75 -0.20
CA HIS A 84 2.17 3.41 1.07
C HIS A 84 2.04 4.67 1.94
N SER A 85 0.94 4.76 2.70
CA SER A 85 0.72 5.84 3.67
C SER A 85 0.90 7.24 3.06
N GLN A 86 1.93 7.99 3.45
CA GLN A 86 2.23 9.30 2.90
C GLN A 86 2.62 9.26 1.42
N GLY A 87 3.34 8.23 0.97
CA GLY A 87 3.68 8.03 -0.44
C GLY A 87 2.42 7.87 -1.28
N SER A 88 1.44 7.10 -0.80
CA SER A 88 0.13 6.99 -1.45
C SER A 88 -0.60 8.33 -1.50
N ARG A 89 -0.54 9.16 -0.45
CA ARG A 89 -1.14 10.51 -0.48
C ARG A 89 -0.48 11.40 -1.54
N MET A 90 0.85 11.34 -1.68
CA MET A 90 1.56 12.08 -2.72
C MET A 90 1.16 11.59 -4.11
N LEU A 91 1.10 10.26 -4.31
CA LEU A 91 0.72 9.68 -5.59
C LEU A 91 -0.75 9.89 -5.93
N THR A 92 -1.66 9.88 -4.96
CA THR A 92 -3.06 10.27 -5.18
C THR A 92 -3.12 11.71 -5.70
N GLN A 93 -2.40 12.65 -5.09
CA GLN A 93 -2.36 14.02 -5.60
C GLN A 93 -1.71 14.12 -6.99
N LEU A 94 -0.61 13.39 -7.22
CA LEU A 94 0.10 13.38 -8.50
C LEU A 94 -0.82 12.88 -9.61
N ILE A 95 -1.48 11.74 -9.38
CA ILE A 95 -2.39 11.15 -10.35
C ILE A 95 -3.52 12.13 -10.66
N LYS A 96 -4.17 12.70 -9.64
CA LYS A 96 -5.27 13.67 -9.80
C LYS A 96 -4.92 14.92 -10.60
N THR A 97 -3.66 15.36 -10.52
CA THR A 97 -3.27 16.67 -11.05
C THR A 97 -2.55 16.56 -12.38
N GLU A 98 -1.73 15.53 -12.54
CA GLU A 98 -0.76 15.42 -13.63
C GLU A 98 -1.03 14.23 -14.57
N ILE A 99 -1.94 13.31 -14.23
CA ILE A 99 -2.10 12.02 -14.94
C ILE A 99 -3.55 11.75 -15.34
N ASP A 100 -4.50 11.80 -14.41
CA ASP A 100 -5.88 11.40 -14.63
C ASP A 100 -6.59 12.33 -15.64
N GLY A 101 -7.02 11.77 -16.76
CA GLY A 101 -7.56 12.49 -17.92
C GLY A 101 -6.50 13.01 -18.90
N GLU A 102 -5.21 12.89 -18.60
CA GLU A 102 -4.12 13.42 -19.41
C GLU A 102 -3.49 12.35 -20.32
N PRO A 103 -2.84 12.73 -21.44
CA PRO A 103 -2.23 11.76 -22.36
C PRO A 103 -1.21 10.80 -21.70
N VAL A 104 -0.53 11.26 -20.64
CA VAL A 104 0.45 10.46 -19.88
C VAL A 104 -0.20 9.28 -19.15
N GLN A 105 -1.51 9.31 -18.90
CA GLN A 105 -2.26 8.19 -18.32
C GLN A 105 -2.11 6.90 -19.11
N ASN A 106 -1.94 6.99 -20.44
CA ASN A 106 -1.78 5.81 -21.29
C ASN A 106 -0.53 4.98 -20.93
N LEU A 107 0.47 5.63 -20.31
CA LEU A 107 1.67 4.96 -19.81
C LEU A 107 1.42 4.23 -18.48
N ILE A 108 0.31 4.46 -17.79
CA ILE A 108 0.08 3.85 -16.48
C ILE A 108 -0.45 2.43 -16.64
N VAL A 109 0.35 1.47 -16.18
CA VAL A 109 -0.02 0.05 -16.09
C VAL A 109 -0.97 -0.15 -14.92
N ALA A 110 -0.62 0.38 -13.75
CA ALA A 110 -1.46 0.37 -12.54
C ALA A 110 -0.94 1.37 -11.50
N ALA A 111 -1.74 1.67 -10.48
CA ALA A 111 -1.26 2.33 -9.27
C ALA A 111 -1.67 1.57 -8.01
N TYR A 112 -0.72 1.30 -7.12
CA TYR A 112 -0.93 0.63 -5.83
C TYR A 112 -0.78 1.67 -4.72
N LEU A 113 -1.92 2.16 -4.21
CA LEU A 113 -2.03 3.32 -3.31
C LEU A 113 -2.52 2.88 -1.92
N ASN A 114 -1.69 2.14 -1.20
CA ASN A 114 -2.10 1.41 0.01
C ASN A 114 -1.93 2.24 1.29
N GLY A 115 -2.64 1.92 2.36
CA GLY A 115 -2.48 2.57 3.67
C GLY A 115 -2.94 4.04 3.72
N THR A 116 -3.79 4.48 2.78
CA THR A 116 -4.38 5.83 2.78
C THR A 116 -5.82 5.79 2.29
N SER A 117 -6.49 6.95 2.32
CA SER A 117 -7.84 7.13 1.78
C SER A 117 -7.71 7.44 0.29
N VAL A 118 -8.15 6.51 -0.55
CA VAL A 118 -8.53 6.79 -1.94
C VAL A 118 -10.06 6.76 -1.96
N LEU A 119 -10.69 7.84 -2.39
CA LEU A 119 -12.14 7.95 -2.36
C LEU A 119 -12.77 7.57 -3.70
N VAL A 120 -13.88 6.85 -3.62
CA VAL A 120 -14.78 6.54 -4.75
C VAL A 120 -16.22 6.73 -4.30
N PRO A 121 -17.17 7.02 -5.20
CA PRO A 121 -18.59 7.00 -4.85
C PRO A 121 -18.99 5.61 -4.33
N GLU A 122 -19.92 5.58 -3.38
CA GLU A 122 -20.39 4.31 -2.79
C GLU A 122 -20.92 3.36 -3.89
N GLY A 123 -20.39 2.14 -3.94
CA GLY A 123 -20.77 1.12 -4.93
C GLY A 123 -20.16 1.29 -6.32
N GLU A 124 -19.35 2.33 -6.53
CA GLU A 124 -18.70 2.61 -7.81
C GLU A 124 -17.20 2.33 -7.75
N VAL A 125 -16.59 2.18 -8.94
CA VAL A 125 -15.14 1.98 -9.08
C VAL A 125 -14.41 3.23 -9.60
N VAL A 126 -15.11 4.30 -9.96
CA VAL A 126 -14.52 5.54 -10.51
C VAL A 126 -15.38 6.76 -10.18
N GLY A 127 -14.81 7.97 -10.24
CA GLY A 127 -15.54 9.24 -10.08
C GLY A 127 -15.31 9.96 -8.75
N GLY A 128 -14.38 9.48 -7.92
CA GLY A 128 -14.08 10.03 -6.61
C GLY A 128 -12.84 10.91 -6.62
N ASP A 129 -11.76 10.41 -6.03
CA ASP A 129 -10.46 11.05 -6.16
C ASP A 129 -10.02 11.09 -7.62
N PHE A 130 -10.29 10.04 -8.39
CA PHE A 130 -9.98 9.97 -9.82
C PHE A 130 -11.28 9.97 -10.66
N GLN A 131 -11.27 10.74 -11.74
CA GLN A 131 -12.39 10.92 -12.67
C GLN A 131 -12.39 9.88 -13.78
N THR A 132 -11.22 9.36 -14.19
CA THR A 132 -11.13 8.42 -15.32
C THR A 132 -10.41 7.11 -14.98
N MET A 133 -9.50 7.11 -14.00
CA MET A 133 -8.81 5.89 -13.55
C MET A 133 -9.66 5.10 -12.54
N PRO A 134 -10.15 3.90 -12.89
CA PRO A 134 -11.00 3.11 -12.00
C PRO A 134 -10.20 2.32 -10.97
N LEU A 135 -10.86 1.80 -9.94
CA LEU A 135 -10.34 0.72 -9.10
C LEU A 135 -10.21 -0.56 -9.94
N CYS A 136 -9.19 -1.37 -9.67
CA CYS A 136 -9.01 -2.64 -10.35
C CYS A 136 -10.11 -3.64 -9.96
N THR A 137 -10.70 -4.28 -10.96
CA THR A 137 -11.77 -5.27 -10.86
C THR A 137 -11.35 -6.64 -11.43
N ASP A 138 -10.22 -6.71 -12.12
CA ASP A 138 -9.64 -7.96 -12.63
C ASP A 138 -8.10 -7.97 -12.51
N MET A 139 -7.50 -9.16 -12.52
CA MET A 139 -6.05 -9.34 -12.42
C MET A 139 -5.26 -8.75 -13.60
N GLY A 140 -5.84 -8.75 -14.81
CA GLY A 140 -5.20 -8.24 -16.02
C GLY A 140 -5.61 -6.81 -16.39
N GLU A 141 -6.47 -6.18 -15.60
CA GLU A 141 -6.93 -4.82 -15.87
C GLU A 141 -5.78 -3.80 -15.77
N THR A 142 -5.60 -2.99 -16.80
CA THR A 142 -4.55 -1.95 -16.84
C THR A 142 -5.13 -0.56 -16.64
N GLY A 143 -4.33 0.39 -16.17
CA GLY A 143 -4.76 1.78 -15.93
C GLY A 143 -5.65 1.93 -14.70
N CYS A 144 -5.68 0.94 -13.82
CA CYS A 144 -6.53 0.88 -12.65
C CYS A 144 -5.76 1.04 -11.32
N ILE A 145 -6.49 1.27 -10.24
CA ILE A 145 -5.98 1.54 -8.90
C ILE A 145 -6.26 0.37 -7.96
N VAL A 146 -5.24 -0.10 -7.25
CA VAL A 146 -5.38 -0.96 -6.07
C VAL A 146 -5.15 -0.09 -4.84
N ALA A 147 -6.14 -0.02 -3.96
CA ALA A 147 -6.03 0.69 -2.69
C ALA A 147 -6.78 -0.09 -1.61
N TYR A 148 -6.22 -0.14 -0.41
CA TYR A 148 -6.84 -0.73 0.76
C TYR A 148 -6.18 -0.23 2.04
N ARG A 149 -6.88 -0.44 3.16
CA ARG A 149 -6.36 -0.40 4.53
C ARG A 149 -6.67 -1.73 5.18
N SER A 150 -5.69 -2.34 5.85
CA SER A 150 -5.86 -3.69 6.40
C SER A 150 -6.14 -3.71 7.90
N PHE A 151 -7.04 -4.60 8.31
CA PHE A 151 -7.40 -4.83 9.72
C PHE A 151 -7.55 -6.31 9.98
N ARG A 152 -7.22 -6.76 11.19
CA ARG A 152 -7.55 -8.11 11.65
C ARG A 152 -9.07 -8.28 11.71
N ASN A 153 -9.58 -9.43 11.32
CA ASN A 153 -11.01 -9.74 11.45
C ASN A 153 -11.52 -9.77 12.90
N THR A 154 -10.63 -10.02 13.87
CA THR A 154 -10.94 -10.07 15.30
C THR A 154 -11.01 -8.69 15.96
N LEU A 155 -10.45 -7.65 15.32
CA LEU A 155 -10.44 -6.29 15.86
C LEU A 155 -11.28 -5.35 14.99
N GLY A 156 -11.19 -5.48 13.66
CA GLY A 156 -11.76 -4.53 12.70
C GLY A 156 -11.23 -3.11 12.89
N PRO A 157 -11.79 -2.12 12.17
CA PRO A 157 -11.62 -0.72 12.51
C PRO A 157 -12.36 -0.39 13.81
N VAL A 158 -11.63 0.13 14.80
CA VAL A 158 -12.19 0.58 16.09
C VAL A 158 -12.63 2.05 16.07
N ASN A 159 -12.28 2.77 15.00
CA ASN A 159 -12.52 4.19 14.81
C ASN A 159 -12.84 4.46 13.32
N ASP A 160 -12.90 5.72 12.94
CA ASP A 160 -13.27 6.13 11.58
C ASP A 160 -12.08 6.07 10.58
N TYR A 161 -10.98 5.38 10.92
CA TYR A 161 -9.83 5.21 10.04
C TYR A 161 -10.16 4.39 8.78
N ALA A 162 -11.24 3.62 8.73
CA ALA A 162 -11.72 3.01 7.49
C ALA A 162 -12.88 3.80 6.83
N ALA A 163 -13.32 4.89 7.45
CA ALA A 163 -14.44 5.71 6.99
C ALA A 163 -13.99 7.03 6.36
N THR A 164 -14.93 7.67 5.66
CA THR A 164 -14.79 9.03 5.14
C THR A 164 -15.95 9.88 5.64
N SER A 165 -15.69 11.16 5.90
CA SER A 165 -16.72 12.13 6.27
C SER A 165 -17.40 12.79 5.07
N ARG A 166 -17.00 12.45 3.84
CA ARG A 166 -17.60 12.97 2.60
C ARG A 166 -18.87 12.18 2.28
N PRO A 167 -20.06 12.81 2.25
CA PRO A 167 -21.31 12.11 1.95
C PRO A 167 -21.29 11.41 0.58
N GLY A 168 -21.82 10.19 0.51
CA GLY A 168 -21.93 9.41 -0.72
C GLY A 168 -20.60 8.86 -1.25
N MET A 169 -19.55 8.88 -0.44
CA MET A 169 -18.23 8.35 -0.78
C MET A 169 -17.85 7.22 0.16
N ALA A 170 -17.08 6.27 -0.35
CA ALA A 170 -16.39 5.25 0.41
C ALA A 170 -14.86 5.41 0.27
N ILE A 171 -14.13 4.82 1.22
CA ILE A 171 -12.70 4.55 1.02
C ILE A 171 -12.59 3.27 0.20
N ALA A 172 -11.87 3.33 -0.92
CA ALA A 172 -11.66 2.21 -1.80
C ALA A 172 -11.03 1.01 -1.07
N CYS A 173 -11.51 -0.19 -1.40
CA CYS A 173 -10.87 -1.45 -1.06
C CYS A 173 -10.84 -2.35 -2.29
N VAL A 174 -9.63 -2.70 -2.73
CA VAL A 174 -9.37 -3.75 -3.71
C VAL A 174 -8.52 -4.81 -3.02
N ASN A 175 -8.99 -6.06 -3.02
CA ASN A 175 -8.23 -7.20 -2.51
C ASN A 175 -7.22 -7.61 -3.59
N PRO A 176 -5.90 -7.48 -3.38
CA PRO A 176 -4.93 -7.81 -4.42
C PRO A 176 -4.93 -9.30 -4.82
N ALA A 177 -5.41 -10.18 -3.95
CA ALA A 177 -5.53 -11.61 -4.22
C ALA A 177 -6.81 -11.97 -4.99
N ALA A 178 -7.81 -11.09 -5.01
CA ALA A 178 -9.06 -11.27 -5.73
C ALA A 178 -9.68 -9.91 -6.10
N PRO A 179 -9.16 -9.21 -7.13
CA PRO A 179 -9.67 -7.89 -7.53
C PRO A 179 -11.16 -7.89 -7.89
N ALA A 180 -11.67 -9.01 -8.41
CA ALA A 180 -13.10 -9.20 -8.72
C ALA A 180 -13.99 -9.37 -7.47
N GLY A 181 -13.39 -9.39 -6.27
CA GLY A 181 -14.08 -9.55 -5.00
C GLY A 181 -13.99 -10.96 -4.42
N GLY A 182 -14.38 -11.06 -3.14
CA GLY A 182 -14.38 -12.30 -2.35
C GLY A 182 -13.13 -12.51 -1.48
N GLU A 183 -13.22 -13.56 -0.66
CA GLU A 183 -12.12 -14.03 0.18
C GLU A 183 -11.11 -14.83 -0.65
N ALA A 184 -9.82 -14.53 -0.49
CA ALA A 184 -8.74 -15.25 -1.18
C ALA A 184 -7.52 -15.41 -0.29
N LEU A 185 -6.71 -16.45 -0.59
CA LEU A 185 -5.42 -16.69 0.06
C LEU A 185 -4.44 -15.56 -0.25
N LEU A 186 -3.79 -15.05 0.81
CA LEU A 186 -2.76 -14.03 0.66
C LEU A 186 -1.39 -14.68 0.51
N HIS A 187 -0.62 -14.16 -0.44
CA HIS A 187 0.78 -14.48 -0.63
C HIS A 187 1.62 -13.41 0.06
N SER A 188 1.88 -13.63 1.35
CA SER A 188 2.55 -12.67 2.21
C SER A 188 4.07 -12.84 2.22
N TYR A 189 4.75 -11.73 2.49
CA TYR A 189 6.18 -11.66 2.82
C TYR A 189 6.35 -10.79 4.07
N LEU A 190 6.18 -11.40 5.23
CA LEU A 190 6.20 -10.74 6.54
C LEU A 190 7.65 -10.65 7.05
N THR A 191 7.98 -9.58 7.77
CA THR A 191 9.33 -9.38 8.33
C THR A 191 9.64 -10.39 9.44
N THR A 192 10.88 -10.85 9.53
CA THR A 192 11.36 -11.69 10.65
C THR A 192 11.92 -10.89 11.83
N ALA A 193 12.03 -9.57 11.68
CA ALA A 193 12.45 -8.66 12.74
C ALA A 193 11.28 -7.80 13.25
N ALA A 194 11.39 -7.35 14.51
CA ALA A 194 10.43 -6.42 15.12
C ALA A 194 10.27 -5.13 14.31
N LEU A 195 9.03 -4.68 14.17
CA LEU A 195 8.67 -3.37 13.60
C LEU A 195 8.28 -2.40 14.71
N MET A 196 8.85 -1.20 14.66
CA MET A 196 8.43 -0.05 15.46
C MET A 196 8.02 -0.36 16.92
N GLY A 197 8.90 -1.01 17.69
CA GLY A 197 8.68 -1.29 19.11
C GLY A 197 7.69 -2.41 19.42
N GLY A 198 7.12 -3.06 18.40
CA GLY A 198 6.32 -4.29 18.55
C GLY A 198 7.18 -5.53 18.83
N PRO A 199 6.53 -6.68 19.11
CA PRO A 199 7.22 -7.94 19.39
C PRO A 199 7.97 -8.45 18.15
N VAL A 200 9.01 -9.25 18.40
CA VAL A 200 9.64 -10.06 17.34
C VAL A 200 8.69 -11.20 16.99
N PRO A 201 8.37 -11.44 15.71
CA PRO A 201 7.51 -12.54 15.33
C PRO A 201 8.13 -13.91 15.61
N GLU A 202 7.33 -14.79 16.20
CA GLU A 202 7.61 -16.22 16.32
C GLU A 202 6.93 -16.95 15.16
N TRP A 203 7.70 -17.49 14.22
CA TRP A 203 7.18 -18.13 13.00
C TRP A 203 6.98 -19.64 13.12
N THR A 204 7.56 -20.25 14.16
CA THR A 204 7.46 -21.69 14.43
C THR A 204 7.28 -21.93 15.93
N THR A 205 6.55 -22.99 16.29
CA THR A 205 6.32 -23.40 17.68
C THR A 205 7.34 -24.44 18.16
N ASP A 206 8.11 -25.02 17.23
CA ASP A 206 9.14 -26.04 17.51
C ASP A 206 10.57 -25.48 17.63
N GLY A 207 10.71 -24.16 17.61
CA GLY A 207 11.99 -23.46 17.80
C GLY A 207 12.88 -23.40 16.57
N ARG A 208 12.40 -23.81 15.38
CA ARG A 208 13.13 -23.58 14.13
C ARG A 208 13.26 -22.09 13.82
N THR A 209 14.47 -21.65 13.52
CA THR A 209 14.76 -20.26 13.15
C THR A 209 14.45 -19.99 11.68
N ILE A 210 14.08 -18.75 11.38
CA ILE A 210 13.96 -18.23 10.01
C ILE A 210 15.11 -17.26 9.78
N ASP A 211 16.09 -17.67 8.98
CA ASP A 211 17.32 -16.91 8.77
C ASP A 211 17.20 -15.87 7.64
N THR A 212 16.07 -15.88 6.92
CA THR A 212 15.76 -14.88 5.90
C THR A 212 15.17 -13.61 6.52
N PRO A 213 15.35 -12.43 5.89
CA PRO A 213 14.77 -11.19 6.40
C PRO A 213 13.23 -11.15 6.34
N PHE A 214 12.63 -12.08 5.60
CA PHE A 214 11.19 -12.24 5.47
C PHE A 214 10.79 -13.71 5.61
N ALA A 215 9.60 -13.97 6.14
CA ALA A 215 8.91 -15.25 6.14
C ALA A 215 7.68 -15.16 5.23
N SER A 216 7.41 -16.22 4.47
CA SER A 216 6.12 -16.40 3.82
C SER A 216 5.31 -17.43 4.62
N VAL A 217 4.00 -17.24 4.67
CA VAL A 217 3.08 -18.11 5.43
C VAL A 217 1.95 -18.64 4.53
N PRO A 218 2.26 -19.52 3.56
CA PRO A 218 1.26 -20.03 2.62
C PRO A 218 0.10 -20.72 3.33
N GLY A 219 -1.13 -20.37 2.95
CA GLY A 219 -2.34 -20.95 3.54
C GLY A 219 -2.74 -20.36 4.90
N LEU A 220 -1.87 -19.60 5.58
CA LEU A 220 -2.18 -19.04 6.90
C LEU A 220 -3.10 -17.82 6.81
N LEU A 221 -2.98 -17.01 5.76
CA LEU A 221 -3.70 -15.74 5.67
C LEU A 221 -4.69 -15.74 4.53
N THR A 222 -5.90 -15.25 4.80
CA THR A 222 -6.85 -14.83 3.76
C THR A 222 -7.19 -13.35 3.93
N GLY A 223 -7.53 -12.71 2.81
CA GLY A 223 -8.01 -11.34 2.75
C GLY A 223 -9.35 -11.25 2.04
N GLU A 224 -10.19 -10.31 2.45
CA GLU A 224 -11.45 -9.98 1.79
C GLU A 224 -11.76 -8.49 1.99
N CYS A 225 -12.20 -7.80 0.95
CA CYS A 225 -12.73 -6.45 1.13
C CYS A 225 -14.15 -6.53 1.69
N VAL A 226 -14.35 -5.95 2.87
CA VAL A 226 -15.65 -5.92 3.57
C VAL A 226 -16.03 -4.50 3.92
N SER A 227 -17.32 -4.29 4.17
CA SER A 227 -17.87 -3.00 4.61
C SER A 227 -18.69 -3.19 5.87
N ASN A 228 -18.57 -2.26 6.81
CA ASN A 228 -19.45 -2.15 7.99
C ASN A 228 -19.74 -0.66 8.29
N GLU A 229 -20.34 -0.37 9.43
CA GLU A 229 -20.65 0.99 9.88
C GLU A 229 -19.42 1.89 10.08
N ARG A 230 -18.21 1.32 10.12
CA ARG A 230 -16.91 2.01 10.23
C ARG A 230 -16.20 2.16 8.89
N GLY A 231 -16.87 1.82 7.79
CA GLY A 231 -16.38 1.99 6.42
C GLY A 231 -15.95 0.69 5.74
N GLN A 232 -15.17 0.83 4.67
CA GLN A 232 -14.73 -0.27 3.81
C GLN A 232 -13.23 -0.50 3.97
N TYR A 233 -12.83 -1.76 4.11
CA TYR A 233 -11.45 -2.14 4.41
C TYR A 233 -11.13 -3.59 4.02
N LEU A 234 -9.84 -3.92 3.96
CA LEU A 234 -9.36 -5.27 3.74
C LEU A 234 -9.28 -6.00 5.08
N THR A 235 -10.20 -6.92 5.33
CA THR A 235 -10.14 -7.77 6.52
C THR A 235 -9.14 -8.90 6.31
N ILE A 236 -8.26 -9.12 7.28
CA ILE A 236 -7.25 -10.16 7.31
C ILE A 236 -7.70 -11.22 8.30
N ARG A 237 -7.82 -12.46 7.83
CA ARG A 237 -8.16 -13.62 8.67
C ARG A 237 -6.98 -14.56 8.74
N ILE A 238 -6.77 -15.12 9.92
CA ILE A 238 -5.76 -16.13 10.19
C ILE A 238 -6.45 -17.50 10.17
N LYS A 239 -5.92 -18.40 9.34
CA LYS A 239 -6.36 -19.78 9.13
C LYS A 239 -5.30 -20.72 9.71
N ALA A 240 -5.02 -20.52 11.00
CA ALA A 240 -4.06 -21.29 11.76
C ALA A 240 -4.46 -22.77 11.84
N ASP A 241 -3.47 -23.65 11.84
CA ASP A 241 -3.62 -25.06 12.16
C ASP A 241 -2.79 -25.34 13.42
N PRO A 242 -3.42 -25.34 14.61
CA PRO A 242 -2.70 -25.44 15.88
C PRO A 242 -2.02 -26.81 16.09
N ASP A 243 -2.31 -27.79 15.24
CA ASP A 243 -1.66 -29.11 15.26
C ASP A 243 -0.35 -29.12 14.44
N ASP A 244 -0.06 -28.06 13.69
CA ASP A 244 1.18 -27.90 12.94
C ASP A 244 2.22 -27.03 13.68
N ALA A 245 3.48 -27.08 13.21
CA ALA A 245 4.59 -26.41 13.88
C ALA A 245 4.79 -24.93 13.47
N ARG A 246 3.92 -24.39 12.61
CA ARG A 246 3.96 -23.00 12.15
C ARG A 246 3.26 -22.11 13.17
N THR A 247 3.45 -20.81 13.00
CA THR A 247 2.77 -19.83 13.83
C THR A 247 1.26 -19.80 13.60
N ASP A 248 0.52 -19.62 14.69
CA ASP A 248 -0.92 -19.42 14.70
C ASP A 248 -1.32 -17.94 14.67
N ASP A 249 -0.34 -17.04 14.67
CA ASP A 249 -0.57 -15.59 14.63
C ASP A 249 0.51 -14.86 13.81
N ILE A 250 0.27 -13.59 13.55
CA ILE A 250 1.23 -12.68 12.92
C ILE A 250 1.54 -11.54 13.87
N THR A 251 2.70 -10.91 13.68
CA THR A 251 3.00 -9.59 14.29
C THR A 251 2.93 -8.51 13.22
N GLY A 252 2.94 -7.25 13.63
CA GLY A 252 2.92 -6.10 12.72
C GLY A 252 1.85 -5.08 13.06
N ASP A 253 1.06 -5.32 14.11
CA ASP A 253 0.22 -4.31 14.74
C ASP A 253 1.07 -3.15 15.26
N ILE A 254 0.44 -2.00 15.39
CA ILE A 254 1.04 -0.85 16.07
C ILE A 254 0.93 -1.09 17.58
N TYR A 255 2.01 -0.82 18.31
CA TYR A 255 2.02 -0.85 19.77
C TYR A 255 2.19 0.56 20.34
N THR A 256 1.51 0.87 21.44
CA THR A 256 1.65 2.11 22.21
C THR A 256 1.68 1.76 23.68
N ASP A 257 2.71 2.20 24.40
CA ASP A 257 2.92 1.89 25.82
C ASP A 257 2.86 0.38 26.17
N GLY A 258 3.30 -0.47 25.23
CA GLY A 258 3.36 -1.93 25.39
C GLY A 258 2.07 -2.68 25.06
N GLU A 259 1.00 -1.96 24.72
CA GLU A 259 -0.29 -2.54 24.32
C GLU A 259 -0.55 -2.36 22.82
N ILE A 260 -1.38 -3.25 22.24
CA ILE A 260 -1.81 -3.12 20.84
C ILE A 260 -2.64 -1.84 20.71
N ASN A 261 -2.26 -1.01 19.75
CA ASN A 261 -3.01 0.15 19.29
C ASN A 261 -3.75 -0.19 17.99
N PRO A 262 -5.05 -0.47 18.04
CA PRO A 262 -5.83 -0.88 16.87
C PRO A 262 -6.23 0.27 15.95
N ASP A 263 -5.87 1.53 16.27
CA ASP A 263 -6.43 2.71 15.60
C ASP A 263 -6.15 2.76 14.10
N MET A 264 -5.04 2.17 13.65
CA MET A 264 -4.69 2.09 12.22
C MET A 264 -4.64 0.65 11.71
N GLY A 265 -5.18 -0.31 12.46
CA GLY A 265 -5.15 -1.73 12.09
C GLY A 265 -3.71 -2.24 11.86
N LEU A 266 -3.51 -2.92 10.73
CA LEU A 266 -2.25 -3.54 10.34
C LEU A 266 -1.39 -2.63 9.45
N HIS A 267 -1.55 -1.31 9.57
CA HIS A 267 -0.94 -0.30 8.69
C HIS A 267 0.58 -0.45 8.48
N LEU A 268 1.34 -0.95 9.47
CA LEU A 268 2.79 -1.16 9.32
C LEU A 268 3.14 -2.24 8.29
N ILE A 269 2.24 -3.18 8.05
CA ILE A 269 2.46 -4.35 7.20
C ILE A 269 1.43 -4.50 6.08
N ASP A 270 0.63 -3.46 5.77
CA ASP A 270 -0.35 -3.47 4.67
C ASP A 270 0.23 -4.11 3.40
N VAL A 271 1.41 -3.66 2.98
CA VAL A 271 2.07 -4.14 1.75
C VAL A 271 2.62 -5.55 1.95
N ASN A 272 3.24 -5.84 3.09
CA ASN A 272 3.83 -7.15 3.39
C ASN A 272 2.80 -8.29 3.41
N LEU A 273 1.58 -8.01 3.87
CA LEU A 273 0.48 -8.98 3.94
C LEU A 273 0.14 -9.56 2.56
N VAL A 274 0.29 -8.77 1.50
CA VAL A 274 -0.16 -9.09 0.14
C VAL A 274 0.92 -8.92 -0.91
N MET A 275 2.19 -8.79 -0.49
CA MET A 275 3.31 -8.44 -1.36
C MET A 275 3.41 -9.38 -2.56
N GLY A 276 3.26 -10.68 -2.36
CA GLY A 276 3.25 -11.66 -3.44
C GLY A 276 2.09 -11.45 -4.40
N ASN A 277 0.89 -11.18 -3.89
CA ASN A 277 -0.28 -10.89 -4.73
C ASN A 277 -0.10 -9.61 -5.57
N LEU A 278 0.51 -8.56 -4.99
CA LEU A 278 0.83 -7.34 -5.74
C LEU A 278 1.89 -7.60 -6.84
N LEU A 279 2.84 -8.51 -6.62
CA LEU A 279 3.79 -8.93 -7.66
C LEU A 279 3.09 -9.70 -8.78
N ASP A 280 2.12 -10.55 -8.44
CA ASP A 280 1.33 -11.30 -9.41
C ASP A 280 0.44 -10.36 -10.25
N LEU A 281 -0.18 -9.36 -9.62
CA LEU A 281 -0.85 -8.26 -10.32
C LEU A 281 0.12 -7.50 -11.22
N ALA A 282 1.27 -7.07 -10.70
CA ALA A 282 2.24 -6.32 -11.47
C ALA A 282 2.69 -7.06 -12.73
N ARG A 283 2.95 -8.38 -12.63
CA ARG A 283 3.27 -9.21 -13.81
C ARG A 283 2.12 -9.28 -14.79
N THR A 284 0.92 -9.59 -14.30
CA THR A 284 -0.26 -9.81 -15.14
C THR A 284 -0.66 -8.53 -15.89
N GLN A 285 -0.73 -7.41 -15.17
CA GLN A 285 -1.06 -6.10 -15.73
C GLN A 285 0.03 -5.60 -16.68
N SER A 286 1.32 -5.81 -16.35
CA SER A 286 2.41 -5.44 -17.27
C SER A 286 2.35 -6.23 -18.57
N ASN A 287 2.06 -7.54 -18.51
CA ASN A 287 1.89 -8.35 -19.71
C ASN A 287 0.68 -7.89 -20.54
N ALA A 288 -0.45 -7.60 -19.90
CA ALA A 288 -1.64 -7.08 -20.58
C ALA A 288 -1.36 -5.74 -21.26
N TRP A 289 -0.64 -4.83 -20.59
CA TRP A 289 -0.23 -3.55 -21.16
C TRP A 289 0.69 -3.75 -22.38
N LEU A 290 1.70 -4.62 -22.28
CA LEU A 290 2.62 -4.90 -23.39
C LEU A 290 1.92 -5.49 -24.62
N ILE A 291 0.89 -6.33 -24.42
CA ILE A 291 0.07 -6.85 -25.53
C ILE A 291 -0.69 -5.71 -26.20
N ARG A 292 -1.34 -4.86 -25.41
CA ARG A 292 -2.12 -3.71 -25.92
C ARG A 292 -1.26 -2.73 -26.73
N GLU A 293 -0.02 -2.48 -26.32
CA GLU A 293 0.89 -1.56 -27.03
C GLU A 293 1.54 -2.17 -28.29
N ALA A 294 1.42 -3.50 -28.48
CA ALA A 294 1.93 -4.19 -29.66
C ALA A 294 0.89 -4.23 -30.81
N ASP A 295 -0.39 -4.01 -30.51
CA ASP A 295 -1.52 -3.98 -31.44
C ASP A 295 -1.72 -2.58 -32.07
#